data_AF-A0A1H2IHG0-F1
#
_entry.id   AF-A0A1H2IHG0-F1
#
_cell.length_a   1.000
_cell.length_b   1.000
_cell.length_c   1.000
_cell.angle_alpha   90.00
_cell.angle_beta   90.00
_cell.angle_gamma   90.00
#
_symmetry.space_group_name_H-M   'P 1'
#
loop_
_entity.id
_entity.type
_entity.pdbx_description
1 polymer ?
#
loop_
_entity_poly.entity_id
_entity_poly.type
_entity_poly.pdbx_seq_one_letter_code
_entity_poly.pdbx_strand_id
1 'polypeptide(L)' 'VSCYQADDDGRACGRCDSCRLRAEGFAGAGVADPTRYR' A
#
# COMPACT_ATOMS: atom_id res chain seq x y z
N VAL A 1 0.77 -7.54 -4.63
CA VAL A 1 0.97 -6.20 -4.02
C VAL A 1 2.32 -5.67 -4.49
N SER A 2 2.46 -4.39 -4.85
CA SER A 2 3.74 -3.81 -5.31
C SER A 2 4.68 -3.40 -4.16
N CYS A 3 4.43 -3.88 -2.94
CA CYS A 3 5.17 -3.54 -1.73
C CYS A 3 6.54 -4.25 -1.70
N TYR A 4 7.61 -3.52 -1.36
CA TYR A 4 8.96 -4.07 -1.24
C TYR A 4 9.14 -5.08 -0.09
N GLN A 5 8.21 -5.09 0.87
CA GLN A 5 8.29 -5.89 2.08
C GLN A 5 6.93 -6.53 2.39
N ALA A 6 6.25 -6.99 1.34
CA ALA A 6 5.02 -7.75 1.52
C ALA A 6 5.28 -8.98 2.39
N ASP A 7 4.31 -9.36 3.21
CA ASP A 7 4.39 -10.63 3.96
C ASP A 7 3.96 -11.82 3.08
N ASP A 8 4.05 -13.01 3.67
CA ASP A 8 3.73 -14.28 2.99
C ASP A 8 2.25 -14.36 2.57
N ASP A 9 1.36 -13.62 3.24
CA ASP A 9 -0.06 -13.49 2.88
C ASP A 9 -0.31 -12.41 1.81
N GLY A 10 0.74 -11.75 1.34
CA GLY A 10 0.68 -10.69 0.33
C GLY A 10 0.17 -9.34 0.87
N ARG A 11 0.18 -9.11 2.19
CA ARG A 11 -0.18 -7.83 2.81
C ARG A 11 0.96 -6.84 2.70
N ALA A 12 0.63 -5.58 2.42
CA ALA A 12 1.58 -4.48 2.32
C ALA A 12 2.16 -4.10 3.70
N CYS A 13 3.42 -3.67 3.74
CA CYS A 13 4.09 -3.30 5.00
C CYS A 13 3.69 -1.93 5.56
N GLY A 14 3.06 -1.07 4.75
CA GLY A 14 2.62 0.28 5.13
C GLY A 14 3.73 1.31 5.35
N ARG A 15 5.01 0.93 5.14
CA ARG A 15 6.17 1.75 5.54
C ARG A 15 7.22 1.98 4.45
N CYS A 16 7.18 1.21 3.36
CA CYS A 16 8.10 1.42 2.24
C CYS A 16 7.57 2.48 1.26
N ASP A 17 8.45 3.00 0.40
CA ASP A 17 8.08 4.05 -0.57
C ASP A 17 6.92 3.64 -1.48
N SER A 18 6.89 2.38 -1.92
CA SER A 18 5.77 1.88 -2.73
C SER A 18 4.42 1.94 -2.00
N CYS A 19 4.39 1.64 -0.69
CA CYS A 19 3.17 1.77 0.10
C CYS A 19 2.75 3.23 0.26
N ARG A 20 3.71 4.11 0.53
CA ARG A 20 3.47 5.54 0.70
C ARG A 20 2.94 6.18 -0.60
N LEU A 21 3.62 5.94 -1.73
CA LEU A 21 3.21 6.46 -3.04
C LEU A 21 1.82 5.95 -3.44
N ARG A 22 1.48 4.70 -3.13
CA ARG A 22 0.12 4.20 -3.33
C ARG A 22 -0.88 4.96 -2.48
N ALA A 23 -0.66 5.06 -1.18
CA ALA A 23 -1.58 5.72 -0.25
C ALA A 23 -1.81 7.19 -0.67
N GLU A 24 -0.75 7.89 -1.04
CA GLU A 24 -0.82 9.26 -1.60
C GLU A 24 -1.63 9.28 -2.91
N GLY A 25 -1.43 8.32 -3.81
CA GLY A 25 -2.19 8.21 -5.06
C GLY A 25 -3.69 8.01 -4.84
N PHE A 26 -4.08 7.12 -3.92
CA PHE A 26 -5.48 6.91 -3.57
C PHE A 26 -6.10 8.15 -2.90
N ALA A 27 -5.37 8.77 -1.94
CA ALA A 27 -5.80 9.99 -1.29
C ALA A 27 -6.00 11.15 -2.28
N GLY A 28 -5.05 11.33 -3.21
CA GLY A 28 -5.13 12.36 -4.25
C GLY A 28 -6.27 12.12 -5.25
N ALA A 29 -6.62 10.86 -5.52
CA ALA A 29 -7.77 10.51 -6.34
C ALA A 29 -9.11 10.60 -5.59
N GLY A 30 -9.11 10.77 -4.27
CA GLY A 30 -10.31 10.73 -3.44
C GLY A 30 -10.97 9.35 -3.38
N VAL A 31 -10.20 8.28 -3.61
CA VAL A 31 -10.68 6.89 -3.63
C VAL A 31 -10.13 6.15 -2.42
N ALA A 32 -10.94 5.27 -1.83
CA ALA A 32 -10.47 4.42 -0.73
C ALA A 32 -9.41 3.43 -1.23
N ASP A 33 -8.28 3.32 -0.51
CA ASP A 33 -7.23 2.33 -0.81
C ASP A 33 -7.71 0.91 -0.42
N PRO A 34 -7.90 -0.02 -1.37
CA PRO A 34 -8.37 -1.37 -1.07
C PRO A 34 -7.28 -2.29 -0.49
N THR A 35 -6.13 -1.73 -0.11
CA THR A 35 -4.94 -2.52 0.20
C THR A 35 -4.96 -3.06 1.58
N ARG A 36 -4.67 -4.35 1.66
CA ARG A 36 -4.52 -5.06 2.92
C ARG A 36 -3.10 -4.81 3.43
N TYR A 37 -3.00 -4.11 4.54
CA TYR A 37 -1.75 -3.87 5.25
C TYR A 37 -1.59 -4.91 6.38
N ARG A 38 -0.34 -5.13 6.83
CA ARG A 38 -0.04 -5.89 8.04
C ARG A 38 -0.37 -5.10 9.29
#